data_AF-A0A9D8MMF2-F1
#
_entry.id   AF-A0A9D8MMF2-F1
#
_cell.length_a   1.000
_cell.length_b   1.000
_cell.length_c   1.000
_cell.angle_alpha   90.00
_cell.angle_beta   90.00
_cell.angle_gamma   90.00
#
_symmetry.space_group_name_H-M   'P 1'
#
loop_
_entity.id
_entity.type
_entity.pdbx_description
1 polymer ?
#
loop_
_entity_poly.entity_id
_entity_poly.type
_entity_poly.pdbx_seq_one_letter_code
_entity_poly.pdbx_strand_id
1 'polypeptide(L)'
;MPSDSPSQEFRDEFAWEKELRRDDERIRTYFSELPAFIDLPQEDAVISRRIQCREERIPHAIPLFQEKWDPDFPSDPEEEREARDAWLRRDGADIFLASVRLARGFTMLFAMDPKSAQTPEFMSLLTILGKISAKLADTVELAPDELPALRRAVCKRIVSDLNDAIGLQNYLLNNAGNEEAVSHLCSLGTQLRVIREDVLAMLFRARKPGKNS
;
A
#
# COMPACT_ATOMS: atom_id res chain seq x y z
N MET A 1 -37.43 0.25 12.49
CA MET A 1 -36.07 -0.29 12.40
C MET A 1 -35.42 0.40 11.22
N PRO A 2 -34.51 1.35 11.43
CA PRO A 2 -33.73 1.89 10.32
C PRO A 2 -32.85 0.76 9.80
N SER A 3 -33.03 0.44 8.53
CA SER A 3 -32.15 -0.44 7.77
C SER A 3 -30.83 0.29 7.57
N ASP A 4 -29.82 -0.06 8.34
CA ASP A 4 -28.43 0.32 8.10
C ASP A 4 -27.90 -0.49 6.89
N SER A 5 -28.47 -0.22 5.71
CA SER A 5 -27.78 -0.45 4.45
C SER A 5 -26.57 0.49 4.47
N PRO A 6 -25.32 0.07 4.18
CA PRO A 6 -24.20 0.99 4.11
C PRO A 6 -24.52 2.08 3.08
N SER A 7 -24.90 3.25 3.59
CA SER A 7 -25.84 4.14 2.93
C SER A 7 -25.08 5.12 2.04
N GLN A 8 -25.06 4.86 0.73
CA GLN A 8 -24.83 5.82 -0.36
C GLN A 8 -23.51 6.65 -0.41
N GLU A 9 -22.79 6.86 0.69
CA GLU A 9 -21.66 7.80 0.79
C GLU A 9 -20.41 7.32 0.04
N PHE A 10 -20.26 6.02 -0.18
CA PHE A 10 -19.05 5.43 -0.79
C PHE A 10 -19.21 5.07 -2.28
N ARG A 11 -20.12 5.74 -3.01
CA ARG A 11 -20.29 5.49 -4.45
C ARG A 11 -19.18 6.09 -5.32
N ASP A 12 -18.51 7.14 -4.85
CA ASP A 12 -17.60 7.94 -5.66
C ASP A 12 -16.15 7.86 -5.17
N GLU A 13 -15.21 8.00 -6.10
CA GLU A 13 -13.77 7.91 -5.87
C GLU A 13 -13.26 8.99 -4.90
N PHE A 14 -13.87 10.18 -4.91
CA PHE A 14 -13.49 11.29 -4.04
C PHE A 14 -13.90 11.06 -2.58
N ALA A 15 -15.03 10.38 -2.36
CA ALA A 15 -15.47 10.01 -1.02
C ALA A 15 -14.52 8.96 -0.41
N TRP A 16 -14.12 7.97 -1.21
CA TRP A 16 -13.11 6.99 -0.82
C TRP A 16 -11.75 7.64 -0.51
N GLU A 17 -11.28 8.57 -1.33
CA GLU A 17 -10.05 9.32 -1.04
C GLU A 17 -10.14 10.09 0.28
N LYS A 18 -11.28 10.71 0.58
CA LYS A 18 -11.48 11.42 1.86
C LYS A 18 -11.41 10.47 3.05
N GLU A 19 -12.02 9.29 2.95
CA GLU A 19 -11.98 8.29 4.01
C GLU A 19 -10.58 7.69 4.18
N LEU A 20 -9.90 7.40 3.08
CA LEU A 20 -8.51 6.95 3.08
C LEU A 20 -7.56 7.96 3.76
N ARG A 21 -7.79 9.27 3.60
CA ARG A 21 -7.01 10.30 4.32
C ARG A 21 -7.30 10.35 5.81
N ARG A 22 -8.56 10.16 6.21
CA ARG A 22 -8.91 10.03 7.62
C ARG A 22 -8.22 8.81 8.23
N ASP A 23 -8.17 7.71 7.49
CA ASP A 23 -7.45 6.52 7.95
C ASP A 23 -5.95 6.77 8.16
N ASP A 24 -5.29 7.46 7.22
CA ASP A 24 -3.90 7.91 7.40
C ASP A 24 -3.72 8.79 8.65
N GLU A 25 -4.67 9.68 8.95
CA GLU A 25 -4.67 10.54 10.14
C GLU A 25 -4.83 9.72 11.44
N ARG A 26 -5.69 8.69 11.43
CA ARG A 26 -5.84 7.74 12.53
C ARG A 26 -4.54 6.98 12.77
N ILE A 27 -3.93 6.43 11.73
CA ILE A 27 -2.65 5.70 11.81
C ILE A 27 -1.55 6.63 12.33
N ARG A 28 -1.47 7.86 11.83
CA ARG A 28 -0.49 8.85 12.30
C ARG A 28 -0.66 9.18 13.78
N THR A 29 -1.91 9.37 14.22
CA THR A 29 -2.22 9.63 15.63
C THR A 29 -1.81 8.45 16.48
N TYR A 30 -2.14 7.22 16.06
CA TYR A 30 -1.75 5.99 16.72
C TYR A 30 -0.23 5.92 16.94
N PHE A 31 0.57 6.03 15.88
CA PHE A 31 2.03 5.96 15.99
C PHE A 31 2.65 7.14 16.75
N SER A 32 1.98 8.29 16.78
CA SER A 32 2.44 9.43 17.60
C SER A 32 2.20 9.23 19.09
N GLU A 33 1.15 8.48 19.46
CA GLU A 33 0.82 8.19 20.86
C GLU A 33 1.54 6.93 21.37
N LEU A 34 1.88 5.98 20.49
CA LEU A 34 2.51 4.71 20.84
C LEU A 34 3.71 4.83 21.80
N PRO A 35 4.67 5.75 21.64
CA PRO A 35 5.81 5.85 22.57
C PRO A 35 5.42 6.15 24.02
N ALA A 36 4.26 6.77 24.26
CA ALA A 36 3.78 7.09 25.61
C ALA A 36 3.07 5.91 26.29
N PHE A 37 2.66 4.90 25.53
CA PHE A 37 1.83 3.79 26.00
C PHE A 37 2.44 2.42 25.74
N ILE A 38 3.59 2.32 25.06
CA ILE A 38 4.23 1.06 24.64
C ILE A 38 4.52 0.09 25.80
N ASP A 39 4.69 0.62 27.02
CA ASP A 39 4.98 -0.18 28.22
C ASP A 39 3.70 -0.62 28.98
N LEU A 40 2.51 -0.20 28.53
CA LEU A 40 1.25 -0.55 29.20
C LEU A 40 0.68 -1.86 28.68
N PRO A 41 0.05 -2.69 29.54
CA PRO A 41 -0.74 -3.82 29.06
C PRO A 41 -1.97 -3.30 28.31
N GLN A 42 -2.23 -3.84 27.10
CA GLN A 42 -3.35 -3.43 26.23
C GLN A 42 -3.25 -1.97 25.76
N GLU A 43 -2.05 -1.50 25.48
CA GLU A 43 -1.72 -0.22 24.86
C GLU A 43 -2.61 0.09 23.65
N ASP A 44 -2.84 -0.90 22.78
CA ASP A 44 -3.66 -0.77 21.57
C ASP A 44 -5.08 -0.33 21.90
N ALA A 45 -5.68 -0.89 22.96
CA ALA A 45 -7.04 -0.59 23.37
C ALA A 45 -7.15 0.82 23.95
N VAL A 46 -6.12 1.27 24.67
CA VAL A 46 -6.05 2.61 25.26
C VAL A 46 -5.95 3.67 24.16
N ILE A 47 -5.01 3.51 23.24
CA ILE A 47 -4.79 4.44 22.13
C ILE A 47 -6.02 4.45 21.20
N SER A 48 -6.55 3.28 20.84
CA SER A 48 -7.73 3.17 19.97
C SER A 48 -8.95 3.87 20.55
N ARG A 49 -9.22 3.70 21.86
CA ARG A 49 -10.31 4.41 22.54
C ARG A 49 -10.11 5.92 22.47
N ARG A 50 -8.87 6.40 22.59
CA ARG A 50 -8.55 7.83 22.57
C ARG A 50 -8.74 8.44 21.18
N ILE A 51 -8.35 7.73 20.13
CA ILE A 51 -8.61 8.12 18.73
C ILE A 51 -10.12 8.19 18.49
N GLN A 52 -10.87 7.15 18.89
CA GLN A 52 -12.34 7.10 18.76
C GLN A 52 -13.07 8.19 19.55
N CYS A 53 -12.52 8.66 20.66
CA CYS A 53 -13.12 9.75 21.46
C CYS A 53 -12.80 11.15 20.93
N ARG A 54 -11.74 11.32 20.12
CA ARG A 54 -11.35 12.61 19.53
C ARG A 54 -12.05 12.91 18.21
N GLU A 55 -12.36 11.89 17.43
CA GLU A 55 -13.04 12.03 16.15
C GLU A 55 -14.55 11.83 16.31
N GLU A 56 -15.36 12.70 15.69
CA GLU A 56 -16.80 12.49 15.56
C GLU A 56 -17.05 11.08 15.01
N ARG A 57 -17.78 10.28 15.78
CA ARG A 57 -18.10 8.86 15.54
C ARG A 57 -18.23 8.55 14.05
N ILE A 58 -17.18 8.00 13.46
CA ILE A 58 -17.22 7.44 12.10
C ILE A 58 -18.00 6.11 12.20
N PRO A 59 -19.04 5.89 11.37
CA PRO A 59 -19.70 4.59 11.28
C PRO A 59 -18.63 3.55 10.95
N HIS A 60 -18.54 2.53 11.80
CA HIS A 60 -17.69 1.34 11.72
C HIS A 60 -16.63 1.32 10.60
N ALA A 61 -15.36 1.29 11.02
CA ALA A 61 -14.21 0.89 10.21
C ALA A 61 -14.65 -0.12 9.14
N ILE A 62 -14.38 0.22 7.88
CA ILE A 62 -14.77 -0.61 6.73
C ILE A 62 -14.28 -2.04 7.02
N PRO A 63 -15.19 -3.04 7.08
CA PRO A 63 -14.83 -4.40 7.48
C PRO A 63 -13.74 -5.04 6.60
N LEU A 64 -13.49 -4.50 5.41
CA LEU A 64 -12.48 -4.99 4.47
C LEU A 64 -11.06 -5.03 5.05
N PHE A 65 -10.73 -4.17 6.02
CA PHE A 65 -9.39 -4.16 6.63
C PHE A 65 -9.37 -4.75 8.06
N GLN A 66 -10.53 -5.23 8.52
CA GLN A 66 -10.69 -5.94 9.80
C GLN A 66 -10.79 -7.46 9.62
N GLU A 67 -10.54 -7.97 8.40
CA GLU A 67 -10.28 -9.40 8.26
C GLU A 67 -9.01 -9.71 9.06
N LYS A 68 -9.29 -10.24 10.24
CA LYS A 68 -8.37 -10.90 11.14
C LYS A 68 -7.39 -11.70 10.29
N TRP A 69 -6.11 -11.65 10.65
CA TRP A 69 -5.17 -12.73 10.37
C TRP A 69 -5.92 -14.06 10.54
N ASP A 70 -6.28 -14.70 9.43
CA ASP A 70 -7.07 -15.91 9.47
C ASP A 70 -6.12 -17.04 9.92
N PRO A 71 -6.31 -17.62 11.12
CA PRO A 71 -5.48 -18.73 11.56
C PRO A 71 -5.69 -19.98 10.70
N ASP A 72 -6.68 -20.01 9.81
CA ASP A 72 -6.90 -21.07 8.82
C ASP A 72 -5.92 -20.94 7.63
N PHE A 73 -4.64 -20.71 7.92
CA PHE A 73 -3.60 -20.97 6.94
C PHE A 73 -3.68 -22.45 6.55
N PRO A 74 -3.75 -22.76 5.24
CA PRO A 74 -3.84 -24.14 4.78
C PRO A 74 -2.70 -24.94 5.40
N SER A 75 -3.07 -25.92 6.23
CA SER A 75 -2.12 -26.79 6.93
C SER A 75 -1.55 -27.85 5.99
N ASP A 76 -2.23 -28.08 4.86
CA ASP A 76 -1.81 -28.95 3.79
C ASP A 76 -0.96 -28.18 2.75
N PRO A 77 0.28 -28.62 2.47
CA PRO A 77 1.13 -28.04 1.43
C PRO A 77 0.51 -27.99 0.03
N GLU A 78 -0.46 -28.86 -0.28
CA GLU A 78 -1.18 -28.85 -1.56
C GLU A 78 -2.22 -27.73 -1.61
N GLU A 79 -3.03 -27.58 -0.56
CA GLU A 79 -3.99 -26.48 -0.41
C GLU A 79 -3.28 -25.11 -0.37
N GLU A 80 -2.12 -25.01 0.30
CA GLU A 80 -1.30 -23.78 0.31
C GLU A 80 -0.83 -23.40 -1.10
N ARG A 81 -0.41 -24.40 -1.88
CA ARG A 81 0.01 -24.17 -3.27
C ARG A 81 -1.15 -23.71 -4.12
N GLU A 82 -2.33 -24.32 -3.99
CA GLU A 82 -3.52 -23.93 -4.74
C GLU A 82 -3.97 -22.52 -4.40
N ALA A 83 -4.02 -22.16 -3.11
CA ALA A 83 -4.36 -20.82 -2.66
C ALA A 83 -3.39 -19.78 -3.20
N ARG A 84 -2.08 -20.06 -3.12
CA ARG A 84 -1.04 -19.20 -3.70
C ARG A 84 -1.20 -19.04 -5.20
N ASP A 85 -1.40 -20.13 -5.93
CA ASP A 85 -1.54 -20.11 -7.39
C ASP A 85 -2.84 -19.40 -7.81
N ALA A 86 -3.91 -19.49 -7.01
CA ALA A 86 -5.13 -18.71 -7.22
C ALA A 86 -4.89 -17.21 -7.01
N TRP A 87 -4.17 -16.83 -5.95
CA TRP A 87 -3.81 -15.43 -5.68
C TRP A 87 -2.94 -14.84 -6.81
N LEU A 88 -1.96 -15.61 -7.30
CA LEU A 88 -1.06 -15.20 -8.39
C LEU A 88 -1.77 -14.96 -9.73
N ARG A 89 -2.98 -15.52 -9.92
CA ARG A 89 -3.80 -15.29 -11.13
C ARG A 89 -4.64 -14.02 -11.05
N ARG A 90 -4.70 -13.36 -9.89
CA ARG A 90 -5.49 -12.13 -9.71
C ARG A 90 -4.85 -10.96 -10.47
N ASP A 91 -5.70 -10.05 -10.96
CA ASP A 91 -5.25 -8.88 -11.72
C ASP A 91 -4.43 -7.93 -10.83
N GLY A 92 -3.18 -7.68 -11.21
CA GLY A 92 -2.23 -6.85 -10.47
C GLY A 92 -1.27 -7.63 -9.56
N ALA A 93 -1.41 -8.96 -9.43
CA ALA A 93 -0.50 -9.79 -8.63
C ALA A 93 0.95 -9.73 -9.14
N ASP A 94 1.12 -9.66 -10.47
CA ASP A 94 2.40 -9.43 -11.14
C ASP A 94 3.01 -8.06 -10.79
N ILE A 95 2.19 -7.00 -10.78
CA ILE A 95 2.60 -5.64 -10.39
C ILE A 95 3.05 -5.63 -8.91
N PHE A 96 2.29 -6.29 -8.03
CA PHE A 96 2.66 -6.44 -6.63
C PHE A 96 4.03 -7.14 -6.50
N LEU A 97 4.22 -8.30 -7.14
CA LEU A 97 5.48 -9.03 -7.09
C LEU A 97 6.65 -8.21 -7.64
N ALA A 98 6.43 -7.45 -8.71
CA ALA A 98 7.43 -6.53 -9.25
C ALA A 98 7.79 -5.45 -8.24
N SER A 99 6.82 -4.89 -7.51
CA SER A 99 7.06 -3.89 -6.46
C SER A 99 7.89 -4.45 -5.30
N VAL A 100 7.63 -5.69 -4.86
CA VAL A 100 8.39 -6.34 -3.78
C VAL A 100 9.83 -6.64 -4.23
N ARG A 101 10.01 -7.11 -5.47
CA ARG A 101 11.36 -7.31 -6.06
C ARG A 101 12.12 -5.99 -6.16
N LEU A 102 11.44 -4.91 -6.53
CA LEU A 102 12.04 -3.58 -6.60
C LEU A 102 12.48 -3.09 -5.22
N ALA A 103 11.62 -3.23 -4.20
CA ALA A 103 11.95 -2.89 -2.82
C ALA A 103 13.16 -3.68 -2.31
N ARG A 104 13.22 -4.98 -2.62
CA ARG A 104 14.39 -5.82 -2.34
C ARG A 104 15.65 -5.30 -3.03
N GLY A 105 15.55 -4.90 -4.29
CA GLY A 105 16.67 -4.33 -5.05
C GLY A 105 17.25 -3.08 -4.39
N PHE A 106 16.39 -2.12 -4.01
CA PHE A 106 16.83 -0.93 -3.27
C PHE A 106 17.38 -1.27 -1.88
N THR A 107 16.82 -2.28 -1.21
CA THR A 107 17.31 -2.74 0.10
C THR A 107 18.72 -3.31 -0.01
N MET A 108 18.97 -4.13 -1.04
CA MET A 108 20.30 -4.68 -1.32
C MET A 108 21.30 -3.57 -1.62
N LEU A 109 20.91 -2.58 -2.44
CA LEU A 109 21.77 -1.46 -2.76
C LEU A 109 22.10 -0.62 -1.52
N PHE A 110 21.12 -0.35 -0.66
CA PHE A 110 21.35 0.33 0.63
C PHE A 110 22.30 -0.48 1.53
N ALA A 111 22.13 -1.80 1.59
CA ALA A 111 22.96 -2.66 2.42
C ALA A 111 24.44 -2.71 1.99
N MET A 112 24.77 -2.31 0.76
CA MET A 112 26.16 -2.19 0.30
C MET A 112 26.90 -1.01 0.96
N ASP A 113 26.19 0.06 1.34
CA ASP A 113 26.75 1.20 2.08
C ASP A 113 25.73 1.84 3.05
N PRO A 114 25.47 1.20 4.19
CA PRO A 114 24.50 1.69 5.17
C PRO A 114 24.99 2.92 5.95
N LYS A 115 26.24 3.35 5.75
CA LYS A 115 26.81 4.56 6.37
C LYS A 115 26.82 5.75 5.41
N SER A 116 26.24 5.58 4.22
CA SER A 116 26.09 6.65 3.24
C SER A 116 25.37 7.85 3.85
N ALA A 117 25.84 9.06 3.49
CA ALA A 117 25.14 10.30 3.81
C ALA A 117 23.70 10.32 3.26
N GLN A 118 23.40 9.46 2.27
CA GLN A 118 22.08 9.32 1.64
C GLN A 118 21.15 8.33 2.35
N THR A 119 21.53 7.86 3.55
CA THR A 119 20.71 6.94 4.35
C THR A 119 19.27 7.43 4.56
N PRO A 120 19.02 8.71 4.92
CA PRO A 120 17.65 9.20 5.08
C PRO A 120 16.79 9.05 3.81
N GLU A 121 17.37 9.29 2.64
CA GLU A 121 16.68 9.21 1.35
C GLU A 121 16.44 7.76 0.94
N PHE A 122 17.39 6.85 1.18
CA PHE A 122 17.17 5.42 1.01
C PHE A 122 16.05 4.90 1.92
N MET A 123 16.06 5.27 3.20
CA MET A 123 15.02 4.86 4.15
C MET A 123 13.66 5.43 3.77
N SER A 124 13.62 6.68 3.30
CA SER A 124 12.39 7.30 2.80
C SER A 124 11.85 6.57 1.56
N LEU A 125 12.72 6.25 0.62
CA LEU A 125 12.35 5.50 -0.60
C LEU A 125 11.83 4.11 -0.25
N LEU A 126 12.52 3.36 0.61
CA LEU A 126 12.09 2.04 1.06
C LEU A 126 10.74 2.09 1.79
N THR A 127 10.52 3.13 2.58
CA THR A 127 9.23 3.37 3.25
C THR A 127 8.11 3.59 2.22
N ILE A 128 8.35 4.39 1.19
CA ILE A 128 7.38 4.62 0.11
C ILE A 128 7.10 3.32 -0.66
N LEU A 129 8.14 2.54 -0.99
CA LEU A 129 7.98 1.26 -1.66
C LEU A 129 7.18 0.26 -0.82
N GLY A 130 7.40 0.22 0.50
CA GLY A 130 6.59 -0.60 1.41
C GLY A 130 5.11 -0.19 1.40
N LYS A 131 4.82 1.11 1.42
CA LYS A 131 3.43 1.63 1.30
C LYS A 131 2.80 1.26 -0.04
N ILE A 132 3.55 1.35 -1.13
CA ILE A 132 3.10 0.95 -2.47
C ILE A 132 2.75 -0.54 -2.48
N SER A 133 3.63 -1.40 -1.96
CA SER A 133 3.38 -2.85 -1.91
C SER A 133 2.16 -3.21 -1.07
N ALA A 134 1.96 -2.56 0.09
CA ALA A 134 0.75 -2.76 0.90
C ALA A 134 -0.53 -2.41 0.12
N LYS A 135 -0.60 -1.21 -0.47
CA LYS A 135 -1.75 -0.78 -1.27
C LYS A 135 -1.98 -1.65 -2.51
N LEU A 136 -0.91 -2.16 -3.11
CA LEU A 136 -1.00 -3.10 -4.23
C LEU A 136 -1.58 -4.44 -3.78
N ALA A 137 -1.19 -4.96 -2.62
CA ALA A 137 -1.78 -6.18 -2.05
C ALA A 137 -3.31 -6.00 -1.87
N ASP A 138 -3.72 -4.90 -1.23
CA ASP A 138 -5.15 -4.57 -1.06
C ASP A 138 -5.87 -4.50 -2.42
N THR A 139 -5.22 -3.93 -3.44
CA THR A 139 -5.79 -3.81 -4.80
C THR A 139 -5.94 -5.16 -5.50
N VAL A 140 -5.05 -6.11 -5.23
CA VAL A 140 -5.11 -7.48 -5.77
C VAL A 140 -6.21 -8.28 -5.06
N GLU A 141 -6.43 -8.01 -3.78
CA GLU A 141 -7.48 -8.65 -2.99
C GLU A 141 -8.87 -8.15 -3.36
N LEU A 142 -9.00 -6.87 -3.67
CA LEU A 142 -10.24 -6.26 -4.17
C LEU A 142 -10.59 -6.76 -5.58
N ALA A 143 -11.68 -7.53 -5.70
CA ALA A 143 -12.17 -7.92 -7.02
C ALA A 143 -12.53 -6.65 -7.84
N PRO A 144 -12.26 -6.62 -9.16
CA PRO A 144 -12.43 -5.42 -10.00
C PRO A 144 -13.82 -4.77 -9.93
N ASP A 145 -14.83 -5.57 -9.62
CA ASP A 145 -16.25 -5.31 -9.66
C ASP A 145 -16.88 -5.09 -8.28
N GLU A 146 -16.20 -5.43 -7.18
CA GLU A 146 -16.70 -5.25 -5.82
C GLU A 146 -16.76 -3.77 -5.41
N LEU A 147 -15.61 -3.10 -5.43
CA LEU A 147 -15.47 -1.69 -5.04
C LEU A 147 -14.64 -0.91 -6.08
N PRO A 148 -15.16 -0.72 -7.30
CA PRO A 148 -14.40 -0.10 -8.39
C PRO A 148 -14.01 1.36 -8.10
N ALA A 149 -14.81 2.09 -7.31
CA ALA A 149 -14.49 3.46 -6.91
C ALA A 149 -13.33 3.53 -5.91
N LEU A 150 -13.29 2.62 -4.93
CA LEU A 150 -12.18 2.46 -3.99
C LEU A 150 -10.91 2.07 -4.74
N ARG A 151 -11.00 1.05 -5.60
CA ARG A 151 -9.87 0.59 -6.41
C ARG A 151 -9.25 1.72 -7.24
N ARG A 152 -10.08 2.58 -7.87
CA ARG A 152 -9.59 3.78 -8.57
C ARG A 152 -8.89 4.77 -7.64
N ALA A 153 -9.44 5.03 -6.45
CA ALA A 153 -8.82 5.91 -5.47
C ALA A 153 -7.44 5.38 -5.04
N VAL A 154 -7.35 4.09 -4.65
CA VAL A 154 -6.10 3.43 -4.26
C VAL A 154 -5.06 3.47 -5.39
N CYS A 155 -5.44 3.12 -6.62
CA CYS A 155 -4.55 3.20 -7.78
C CYS A 155 -4.00 4.62 -8.00
N LYS A 156 -4.82 5.67 -7.84
CA LYS A 156 -4.33 7.06 -7.93
C LYS A 156 -3.33 7.40 -6.83
N ARG A 157 -3.56 6.91 -5.60
CA ARG A 157 -2.60 7.08 -4.49
C ARG A 157 -1.28 6.37 -4.79
N ILE A 158 -1.33 5.13 -5.29
CA ILE A 158 -0.13 4.37 -5.70
C ILE A 158 0.65 5.13 -6.78
N VAL A 159 -0.02 5.69 -7.79
CA VAL A 159 0.64 6.50 -8.82
C VAL A 159 1.32 7.74 -8.23
N SER A 160 0.69 8.41 -7.25
CA SER A 160 1.31 9.53 -6.54
C SER A 160 2.57 9.10 -5.80
N ASP A 161 2.49 8.01 -5.01
CA ASP A 161 3.61 7.47 -4.26
C ASP A 161 4.77 7.04 -5.19
N LEU A 162 4.45 6.45 -6.35
CA LEU A 162 5.45 6.08 -7.37
C LEU A 162 6.16 7.31 -7.95
N ASN A 163 5.46 8.43 -8.14
CA ASN A 163 6.09 9.67 -8.59
C ASN A 163 7.04 10.23 -7.53
N ASP A 164 6.65 10.18 -6.25
CA ASP A 164 7.53 10.58 -5.14
C ASP A 164 8.77 9.67 -5.04
N ALA A 165 8.58 8.36 -5.19
CA ALA A 165 9.67 7.38 -5.24
C ALA A 165 10.63 7.64 -6.42
N ILE A 166 10.11 7.99 -7.60
CA ILE A 166 10.94 8.36 -8.77
C ILE A 166 11.73 9.64 -8.47
N GLY A 167 11.12 10.61 -7.80
CA GLY A 167 11.80 11.83 -7.35
C GLY A 167 13.00 11.52 -6.45
N LEU A 168 12.79 10.69 -5.41
CA LEU A 168 13.87 10.25 -4.52
C LEU A 168 14.93 9.41 -5.25
N GLN A 169 14.54 8.51 -6.14
CA GLN A 169 15.47 7.72 -6.95
C GLN A 169 16.38 8.61 -7.80
N ASN A 170 15.84 9.65 -8.42
CA ASN A 170 16.62 10.60 -9.21
C ASN A 170 17.57 11.42 -8.32
N TYR A 171 17.13 11.80 -7.11
CA TYR A 171 18.01 12.44 -6.14
C TYR A 171 19.18 11.53 -5.76
N LEU A 172 18.91 10.26 -5.42
CA LEU A 172 19.96 9.28 -5.11
C LEU A 172 20.93 9.09 -6.27
N LEU A 173 20.41 9.03 -7.50
CA LEU A 173 21.21 8.90 -8.71
C LEU A 173 22.16 10.08 -8.92
N ASN A 174 21.66 11.31 -8.74
CA ASN A 174 22.45 12.53 -8.91
C ASN A 174 23.55 12.70 -7.86
N ASN A 175 23.42 12.04 -6.71
CA ASN A 175 24.36 12.12 -5.60
C ASN A 175 25.16 10.80 -5.42
N ALA A 176 25.04 9.86 -6.34
CA ALA A 176 25.78 8.60 -6.28
C ALA A 176 27.28 8.84 -6.48
N GLY A 177 28.09 8.35 -5.54
CA GLY A 177 29.54 8.57 -5.52
C GLY A 177 30.36 7.57 -6.33
N ASN A 178 29.75 6.49 -6.84
CA ASN A 178 30.44 5.47 -7.64
C ASN A 178 29.60 4.98 -8.83
N GLU A 179 30.28 4.49 -9.87
CA GLU A 179 29.65 4.08 -11.13
C GLU A 179 28.76 2.83 -10.99
N GLU A 180 29.12 1.92 -10.07
CA GLU A 180 28.34 0.70 -9.81
C GLU A 180 26.96 1.03 -9.23
N ALA A 181 26.88 1.91 -8.24
CA ALA A 181 25.63 2.37 -7.65
C ALA A 181 24.80 3.14 -8.68
N VAL A 182 25.43 3.97 -9.53
CA VAL A 182 24.75 4.64 -10.65
C VAL A 182 24.08 3.62 -11.58
N SER A 183 24.80 2.57 -11.98
CA SER A 183 24.28 1.50 -12.83
C SER A 183 23.07 0.80 -12.19
N HIS A 184 23.19 0.42 -10.91
CA HIS A 184 22.08 -0.20 -10.17
C HIS A 184 20.88 0.73 -10.01
N LEU A 185 21.09 2.01 -9.66
CA LEU A 185 20.02 3.00 -9.54
C LEU A 185 19.31 3.25 -10.87
N CYS A 186 20.02 3.28 -11.99
CA CYS A 186 19.43 3.37 -13.32
C CYS A 186 18.56 2.16 -13.66
N SER A 187 19.04 0.95 -13.36
CA SER A 187 18.30 -0.29 -13.59
C SER A 187 17.02 -0.34 -12.75
N LEU A 188 17.13 -0.10 -11.44
CA LEU A 188 15.99 -0.06 -10.52
C LEU A 188 15.03 1.08 -10.87
N GLY A 189 15.55 2.24 -11.26
CA GLY A 189 14.75 3.37 -11.72
C GLY A 189 13.92 3.03 -12.96
N THR A 190 14.46 2.23 -13.88
CA THR A 190 13.71 1.76 -15.06
C THR A 190 12.55 0.86 -14.63
N GLN A 191 12.80 -0.09 -13.74
CA GLN A 191 11.76 -0.97 -13.20
C GLN A 191 10.66 -0.19 -12.45
N LEU A 192 11.03 0.83 -11.67
CA LEU A 192 10.09 1.72 -10.99
C LEU A 192 9.16 2.44 -11.96
N ARG A 193 9.68 2.91 -13.11
CA ARG A 193 8.88 3.53 -14.17
C ARG A 193 7.94 2.51 -14.84
N VAL A 194 8.41 1.29 -15.10
CA VAL A 194 7.57 0.21 -15.65
C VAL A 194 6.39 -0.08 -14.73
N ILE A 195 6.62 -0.27 -13.44
CA ILE A 195 5.55 -0.49 -12.45
C ILE A 195 4.53 0.65 -12.47
N ARG A 196 4.98 1.90 -12.60
CA ARG A 196 4.08 3.05 -12.72
C ARG A 196 3.20 2.97 -13.96
N GLU A 197 3.75 2.62 -15.12
CA GLU A 197 2.96 2.45 -16.34
C GLU A 197 1.96 1.29 -16.20
N ASP A 198 2.34 0.20 -15.54
CA ASP A 198 1.45 -0.93 -15.29
C ASP A 198 0.29 -0.57 -14.35
N VAL A 199 0.56 0.18 -13.28
CA VAL A 199 -0.49 0.71 -12.38
C VAL A 199 -1.40 1.70 -13.11
N LEU A 200 -0.86 2.54 -13.99
CA LEU A 200 -1.66 3.43 -14.83
C LEU A 200 -2.57 2.63 -15.77
N ALA A 201 -2.05 1.58 -16.41
CA ALA A 201 -2.84 0.69 -17.25
C ALA A 201 -3.96 0.00 -16.44
N MET A 202 -3.69 -0.44 -15.22
CA MET A 202 -4.69 -0.97 -14.29
C MET A 202 -5.76 0.08 -13.95
N LEU A 203 -5.36 1.32 -13.65
CA LEU A 203 -6.28 2.44 -13.39
C LEU A 203 -7.17 2.74 -14.61
N PHE A 204 -6.62 2.73 -15.83
CA PHE A 204 -7.38 2.94 -17.06
C PHE A 204 -8.39 1.83 -17.31
N ARG A 205 -8.03 0.56 -17.03
CA ARG A 205 -8.96 -0.58 -17.09
C ARG A 205 -10.12 -0.40 -16.10
N ALA A 206 -9.84 0.01 -14.87
CA ALA A 206 -10.83 0.26 -13.81
C ALA A 206 -11.77 1.48 -14.07
N ARG A 207 -11.46 2.31 -15.07
CA ARG A 207 -12.33 3.43 -15.52
C ARG A 207 -13.30 3.03 -16.62
N LYS A 208 -13.06 1.94 -17.35
CA LYS A 208 -13.98 1.50 -18.39
C LYS A 208 -15.24 0.96 -17.71
N PRO A 209 -16.45 1.44 -18.05
CA PRO A 209 -17.66 0.82 -17.55
C PRO A 209 -17.64 -0.64 -17.97
N GLY A 210 -17.87 -1.56 -17.02
CA GLY A 210 -18.07 -2.97 -17.34
C GLY A 210 -19.10 -3.07 -18.46
N LYS A 211 -18.79 -3.79 -19.53
CA LYS A 211 -19.82 -4.20 -20.48
C LYS A 211 -20.78 -5.09 -19.67
N ASN A 212 -21.90 -4.52 -19.24
CA ASN A 212 -23.02 -5.29 -18.72
C ASN A 212 -23.31 -6.37 -19.77
N SER A 213 -22.99 -7.60 -19.42
CA SER A 213 -23.37 -8.80 -20.18
C SER A 213 -24.67 -9.31 -19.57
#